data_AF-A0A5J4QVP8-F1
#
_entry.id   AF-A0A5J4QVP8-F1
#
_cell.length_a   1.000
_cell.length_b   1.000
_cell.length_c   1.000
_cell.angle_alpha   90.00
_cell.angle_beta   90.00
_cell.angle_gamma   90.00
#
_symmetry.space_group_name_H-M   'P 1'
#
loop_
_entity.id
_entity.type
_entity.pdbx_description
1 polymer ?
#
loop_
_entity_poly.entity_id
_entity_poly.type
_entity_poly.pdbx_seq_one_letter_code
_entity_poly.pdbx_strand_id
1 'polypeptide(L)'
;FQKITDKGERRNFILASYNAGAGHIYDAMALSEKYGRNKYVWLSNVEHYMLLKSSEEYYADPVCKNGYFRGIETYNFVRKVNTQSDRYRKVIKM
;
A
#
# COMPACT_ATOMS: atom_id res chain seq x y z
N PHE A 1 2.91 11.60 -0.05
CA PHE A 1 2.09 11.06 -1.16
C PHE A 1 1.51 12.10 -2.14
N GLN A 2 2.00 13.35 -2.19
CA GLN A 2 1.44 14.38 -3.10
C GLN A 2 1.61 14.07 -4.59
N LYS A 3 2.66 13.31 -4.96
CA LYS A 3 2.93 12.87 -6.33
C LYS A 3 1.88 11.90 -6.91
N ILE A 4 1.07 11.27 -6.06
CA ILE A 4 -0.04 10.42 -6.49
C ILE A 4 -1.21 11.35 -6.78
N THR A 5 -1.45 11.66 -8.06
CA THR A 5 -2.44 12.66 -8.50
C THR A 5 -3.88 12.17 -8.36
N ASP A 6 -4.12 10.88 -8.62
CA ASP A 6 -5.41 10.27 -8.36
C ASP A 6 -5.75 10.28 -6.86
N LYS A 7 -6.91 10.86 -6.53
CA LYS A 7 -7.33 11.04 -5.13
C LYS A 7 -7.74 9.73 -4.47
N GLY A 8 -8.25 8.76 -5.23
CA GLY A 8 -8.62 7.43 -4.74
C GLY A 8 -7.39 6.63 -4.34
N GLU A 9 -6.41 6.57 -5.24
CA GLU A 9 -5.10 5.97 -4.98
C GLU A 9 -4.44 6.65 -3.80
N ARG A 10 -4.32 7.99 -3.80
CA ARG A 10 -3.70 8.71 -2.68
C ARG A 10 -4.33 8.35 -1.33
N ARG A 11 -5.64 8.13 -1.27
CA ARG A 11 -6.34 7.67 -0.06
C ARG A 11 -5.86 6.28 0.39
N ASN A 12 -5.70 5.34 -0.54
CA ASN A 12 -5.17 4.00 -0.23
C ASN A 12 -3.78 4.08 0.42
N PHE A 13 -2.88 4.89 -0.16
CA PHE A 13 -1.53 5.08 0.40
C PHE A 13 -1.54 5.74 1.79
N ILE A 14 -2.45 6.70 2.03
CA ILE A 14 -2.62 7.32 3.35
C ILE A 14 -3.10 6.27 4.36
N LEU A 15 -4.14 5.50 4.04
CA LEU A 15 -4.66 4.43 4.91
C LEU A 15 -3.58 3.38 5.21
N ALA A 16 -2.84 2.96 4.18
CA ALA A 16 -1.74 2.03 4.34
C ALA A 16 -0.64 2.58 5.26
N SER A 17 -0.25 3.85 5.09
CA SER A 17 0.77 4.48 5.92
C SER A 17 0.33 4.68 7.37
N TYR A 18 -0.96 4.81 7.61
CA TYR A 18 -1.51 4.87 8.96
C TYR A 18 -1.34 3.53 9.69
N ASN A 19 -1.50 2.40 9.00
CA ASN A 19 -1.34 1.07 9.59
C ASN A 19 0.13 0.59 9.62
N ALA A 20 0.89 0.80 8.53
CA ALA A 20 2.26 0.28 8.38
C ALA A 20 3.36 1.28 8.73
N GLY A 21 3.05 2.57 8.85
CA GLY A 21 4.05 3.63 8.79
C GLY A 21 4.52 3.92 7.35
N ALA A 22 4.81 5.20 7.06
CA ALA A 22 5.12 5.64 5.71
C ALA A 22 6.41 5.03 5.13
N GLY A 23 7.40 4.70 5.97
CA GLY A 23 8.67 4.11 5.55
C GLY A 23 8.47 2.80 4.78
N HIS A 24 7.68 1.87 5.32
CA HIS A 24 7.39 0.60 4.65
C HIS A 24 6.58 0.76 3.37
N ILE A 25 5.72 1.77 3.29
CA ILE A 25 5.02 2.09 2.04
C ILE A 25 5.99 2.59 0.98
N TYR A 26 6.95 3.45 1.34
CA TYR A 26 7.96 3.92 0.38
C TYR A 26 8.90 2.81 -0.09
N ASP A 27 9.26 1.88 0.78
CA ASP A 27 10.00 0.67 0.39
C ASP A 27 9.19 -0.15 -0.63
N ALA A 28 7.90 -0.42 -0.38
CA ALA A 28 7.05 -1.16 -1.31
C ALA A 28 6.81 -0.41 -2.63
N MET A 29 6.79 0.93 -2.60
CA MET A 29 6.79 1.76 -3.82
C MET A 29 8.10 1.61 -4.61
N ALA A 30 9.24 1.58 -3.93
CA ALA A 30 10.55 1.42 -4.57
C ALA A 30 10.71 0.01 -5.16
N LEU A 31 10.25 -1.03 -4.46
CA LEU A 31 10.16 -2.39 -4.99
C LEU A 31 9.24 -2.43 -6.22
N SER A 32 8.07 -1.79 -6.14
CA SER A 32 7.15 -1.72 -7.29
C SER A 32 7.83 -1.16 -8.52
N GLU A 33 8.51 -0.03 -8.38
CA GLU A 33 9.26 0.58 -9.47
C GLU A 33 10.37 -0.32 -10.01
N LYS A 34 11.19 -0.89 -9.13
CA LYS A 34 12.32 -1.77 -9.50
C LYS A 34 11.86 -2.98 -10.31
N TYR A 35 10.74 -3.58 -9.92
CA TYR A 35 10.21 -4.80 -10.53
C TYR A 35 9.11 -4.55 -11.57
N GLY A 36 9.04 -3.33 -12.13
CA GLY A 36 8.20 -3.02 -13.30
C GLY A 36 6.70 -2.81 -13.01
N ARG A 37 6.32 -2.60 -11.75
CA ARG A 37 4.97 -2.22 -11.34
C ARG A 37 4.83 -0.71 -11.14
N ASN A 38 3.59 -0.22 -11.16
CA ASN A 38 3.32 1.19 -10.98
C ASN A 38 3.34 1.59 -9.51
N LYS A 39 4.38 2.31 -9.08
CA LYS A 39 4.55 2.80 -7.70
C LYS A 39 3.48 3.79 -7.22
N TYR A 40 2.63 4.30 -8.10
CA TYR A 40 1.54 5.21 -7.77
C TYR A 40 0.15 4.56 -7.78
N VAL A 41 0.08 3.25 -8.03
CA VAL A 41 -1.14 2.46 -7.93
C VAL A 41 -1.01 1.49 -6.76
N TRP A 42 -2.05 1.38 -5.96
CA TRP A 42 -2.10 0.51 -4.79
C TRP A 42 -2.43 -0.93 -5.20
N LEU A 43 -3.61 -1.12 -5.79
CA LEU A 43 -4.17 -2.44 -6.11
C LEU A 43 -3.27 -3.18 -7.10
N SER A 44 -2.93 -4.43 -6.80
CA SER A 44 -2.05 -5.30 -7.60
C SER A 44 -0.65 -4.74 -7.92
N ASN A 45 -0.26 -3.63 -7.30
CA ASN A 45 1.01 -2.95 -7.53
C ASN A 45 1.74 -2.82 -6.20
N VAL A 46 1.59 -1.70 -5.48
CA VAL A 46 2.29 -1.50 -4.21
C VAL A 46 1.85 -2.51 -3.13
N GLU A 47 0.57 -2.87 -3.09
CA GLU A 47 0.06 -3.84 -2.11
C GLU A 47 0.68 -5.24 -2.26
N HIS A 48 1.13 -5.59 -3.47
CA HIS A 48 1.80 -6.86 -3.75
C HIS A 48 3.15 -6.91 -3.02
N TYR A 49 3.93 -5.83 -3.08
CA TYR A 49 5.22 -5.77 -2.38
C TYR A 49 5.08 -5.58 -0.87
N MET A 50 3.95 -5.06 -0.38
CA MET A 50 3.66 -5.10 1.05
C MET A 50 3.59 -6.53 1.59
N LEU A 51 3.04 -7.47 0.80
CA LEU A 51 2.98 -8.89 1.16
C LEU A 51 4.34 -9.58 1.03
N LEU A 52 5.09 -9.25 -0.02
CA LEU A 52 6.38 -9.89 -0.30
C LEU A 52 7.51 -9.42 0.63
N LYS A 53 7.38 -8.26 1.28
CA LYS A 53 8.38 -7.69 2.20
C LYS A 53 8.60 -8.48 3.49
N SER A 54 7.92 -9.60 3.67
CA SER A 54 8.27 -10.60 4.70
C SER A 54 9.29 -11.63 4.23
N SER A 55 9.59 -11.68 2.94
CA SER A 55 10.65 -12.52 2.35
C SER A 55 11.96 -11.72 2.25
N GLU A 56 13.07 -12.40 2.54
CA GLU A 56 14.43 -11.83 2.54
C GLU A 56 14.80 -11.20 1.20
N GLU A 57 14.39 -11.83 0.11
CA GLU A 57 14.58 -11.33 -1.26
C GLU A 57 14.10 -9.88 -1.41
N TYR A 58 13.04 -9.48 -0.70
CA TYR A 58 12.43 -8.16 -0.84
C TYR A 58 12.80 -7.21 0.29
N TYR A 59 12.90 -7.68 1.54
CA TYR A 59 13.24 -6.75 2.64
C TYR A 59 14.72 -6.38 2.67
N ALA A 60 15.60 -7.24 2.15
CA ALA A 60 17.03 -6.99 2.05
C ALA A 60 17.41 -6.33 0.70
N ASP A 61 16.43 -6.10 -0.18
CA ASP A 61 16.65 -5.42 -1.44
C ASP A 61 17.27 -4.02 -1.20
N PRO A 62 18.32 -3.61 -1.94
CA PRO A 62 18.97 -2.30 -1.76
C PRO A 62 18.04 -1.08 -1.85
N VAL A 63 16.88 -1.21 -2.49
CA VAL A 63 15.90 -0.10 -2.54
C VAL A 63 15.06 0.04 -1.27
N CYS A 64 15.02 -1.00 -0.42
CA CYS A 64 14.34 -1.00 0.86
C CYS A 64 15.23 -0.42 1.96
N LYS A 65 14.69 0.54 2.71
CA LYS A 65 15.42 1.26 3.76
C LYS A 65 14.94 0.94 5.17
N ASN A 66 13.80 0.25 5.30
CA ASN A 66 13.16 0.01 6.59
C ASN A 66 13.10 -1.48 6.96
N GLY A 67 13.86 -2.35 6.28
CA GLY A 67 14.04 -3.76 6.70
C GLY A 67 12.79 -4.63 6.59
N TYR A 68 12.68 -5.68 7.41
CA TYR A 68 11.56 -6.64 7.36
C TYR A 68 10.19 -5.99 7.63
N PHE A 69 9.15 -6.38 6.89
CA PHE A 69 7.77 -6.00 7.20
C PHE A 69 6.75 -7.09 6.80
N ARG A 70 5.81 -7.41 7.68
CA ARG A 70 4.73 -8.36 7.40
C ARG A 70 3.44 -7.63 7.02
N GLY A 71 3.25 -7.30 5.75
CA GLY A 71 2.18 -6.41 5.30
C GLY A 71 0.78 -7.00 5.13
N ILE A 72 0.51 -8.23 5.60
CA ILE A 72 -0.81 -8.84 5.48
C ILE A 72 -1.90 -8.05 6.22
N GLU A 73 -1.58 -7.48 7.38
CA GLU A 73 -2.51 -6.66 8.14
C GLU A 73 -2.84 -5.37 7.37
N THR A 74 -1.83 -4.68 6.85
CA THR A 74 -2.00 -3.46 6.05
C THR A 74 -2.80 -3.71 4.78
N TYR A 75 -2.50 -4.79 4.08
CA TYR A 75 -3.23 -5.23 2.90
C TYR A 75 -4.72 -5.41 3.20
N ASN A 76 -5.05 -6.13 4.28
CA ASN A 76 -6.43 -6.35 4.71
C ASN A 76 -7.10 -5.08 5.23
N PHE A 77 -6.37 -4.23 5.95
CA PHE A 77 -6.86 -2.98 6.51
C PHE A 77 -7.37 -2.03 5.42
N VAL A 78 -6.57 -1.78 4.39
CA VAL A 78 -6.97 -0.89 3.28
C VAL A 78 -8.24 -1.41 2.59
N ARG A 79 -8.28 -2.72 2.30
CA ARG A 79 -9.43 -3.36 1.66
C ARG A 79 -10.68 -3.28 2.54
N LYS A 80 -10.55 -3.52 3.85
CA LYS A 80 -11.65 -3.42 4.81
C LYS A 80 -12.21 -2.00 4.88
N VAL A 81 -11.36 -0.98 5.00
CA VAL A 81 -11.82 0.43 5.09
C VAL A 81 -12.55 0.84 3.81
N ASN A 82 -12.02 0.51 2.64
CA ASN A 82 -12.67 0.83 1.36
C ASN A 82 -14.04 0.14 1.24
N THR A 83 -14.11 -1.17 1.51
CA THR A 83 -15.39 -1.92 1.49
C THR A 83 -16.43 -1.33 2.45
N GLN A 84 -16.02 -0.97 3.66
CA GLN A 84 -16.92 -0.36 4.64
C GLN A 84 -17.37 1.05 4.21
N SER A 85 -16.46 1.85 3.64
CA SER A 85 -16.77 3.18 3.11
C SER A 85 -17.80 3.11 1.97
N ASP A 86 -17.62 2.17 1.05
CA ASP A 86 -18.56 1.93 -0.05
C ASP A 86 -19.93 1.46 0.47
N ARG A 87 -19.95 0.63 1.51
CA ARG A 87 -21.19 0.21 2.17
C ARG A 87 -21.94 1.40 2.74
N TYR A 88 -21.27 2.27 3.50
CA TYR A 88 -21.91 3.46 4.07
C TYR A 88 -22.39 4.43 3.00
N ARG A 89 -21.61 4.62 1.93
CA ARG A 89 -22.01 5.49 0.82
C ARG A 89 -23.28 5.01 0.12
N LYS A 90 -23.52 3.70 0.05
CA LYS A 90 -24.76 3.13 -0.48
C LYS A 90 -25.96 3.35 0.44
N VAL A 91 -25.76 3.23 1.75
CA VAL A 91 -26.82 3.40 2.76
C VAL A 91 -27.21 4.88 2.93
N ILE A 92 -26.24 5.79 2.93
CA ILE A 92 -26.46 7.24 3.16
C ILE A 92 -27.02 7.94 1.92
N LYS A 93 -26.88 7.37 0.71
CA LYS A 93 -27.47 7.91 -0.52
C LYS A 93 -29.00 7.66 -0.63
N MET A 94 -29.72 7.66 0.49
CA MET A 94 -31.17 7.84 0.52
C MET A 94 -31.52 9.32 0.49
#